data_AF-A0A938H886-F1
#
_entry.id   AF-A0A938H886-F1
#
_cell.length_a   1.000
_cell.length_b   1.000
_cell.length_c   1.000
_cell.angle_alpha   90.00
_cell.angle_beta   90.00
_cell.angle_gamma   90.00
#
_symmetry.space_group_name_H-M   'P 1'
#
loop_
_entity.id
_entity.type
_entity.pdbx_description
1 polymer ?
#
loop_
_entity_poly.entity_id
_entity_poly.type
_entity_poly.pdbx_seq_one_letter_code
_entity_poly.pdbx_strand_id
1 'polypeptide(L)'
;VVVNHTGDYFEVDTLGKFRAWNHDKPMQGYLRHWPNDASASPGLEVYHRSGAITNYNDSVQRLTGQMSGLDDLNTGNPWVQRKLKQDYRRWKRWGSLSGMRFDTPLYVEHGFWKDFLRGMDLYSFGELWTHSPPWSDTGERQAASYLKPVEGMDGALQFPLQKTILEVLDGTRSSAHLSYRLEAEQTHFPLPQQRVHFLDNHDMPRMSTRLDSLEIAQALLLLYSLPGIPLLYYGTESALKGSRDDYFDALRGNAPYKEWIQALSELRHREPGLKAGKVEVVMDSRMGTPAWLAWVDRRWLIALNPSQQEIFIPDSLLQASFSLPTRRASQAVLRCGVPGYWNSDTLLMKPGEGWIWAVHEKAVAGRFEKISLPAQGLGFSAWSSLEQVLRNATILHEIPDSAGDDNGSDGHMRYPKAFEGRPGDMAALRWMKSDAGYILEIQMQGPLSTVWNPPHGLDHLNLQIQMDGVARLEYRLDGWNASGSTAWEWFTDAPSGKVYALFPQQGFVPPHRIQVRTWDSDGSGQPRPLSNQPGAYEFQGNPLAEKWMDEAVLRTIP
;
A
#
# COMPACT_ATOMS: atom_id res chain seq x y z
N VAL A 1 -1.02 -23.77 7.00
CA VAL A 1 -0.80 -25.21 7.31
C VAL A 1 0.03 -25.29 8.56
N VAL A 2 -0.48 -25.91 9.62
CA VAL A 2 0.19 -26.03 10.92
C VAL A 2 0.57 -27.49 11.15
N VAL A 3 1.82 -27.77 11.49
CA VAL A 3 2.32 -29.15 11.64
C VAL A 3 2.95 -29.42 13.00
N ASN A 4 3.22 -28.39 13.78
CA ASN A 4 3.91 -28.45 15.07
C ASN A 4 3.00 -28.23 16.26
N HIS A 5 1.84 -27.58 16.14
CA HIS A 5 1.02 -27.31 17.32
C HIS A 5 -0.47 -27.44 17.07
N THR A 6 -1.22 -27.71 18.14
CA THR A 6 -2.69 -27.76 18.12
C THR A 6 -3.28 -26.91 19.23
N GLY A 7 -4.37 -26.21 18.93
CA GLY A 7 -5.28 -25.69 19.94
C GLY A 7 -6.32 -26.74 20.31
N ASP A 8 -6.70 -26.80 21.58
CA ASP A 8 -7.57 -27.88 22.05
C ASP A 8 -9.05 -27.51 21.91
N TYR A 9 -9.73 -28.26 21.05
CA TYR A 9 -11.20 -28.33 21.00
C TYR A 9 -11.73 -29.58 21.72
N PHE A 10 -10.85 -30.37 22.33
CA PHE A 10 -11.20 -31.54 23.12
C PHE A 10 -10.14 -31.84 24.18
N GLU A 11 -10.55 -32.38 25.32
CA GLU A 11 -9.67 -32.89 26.38
C GLU A 11 -9.66 -34.42 26.32
N VAL A 12 -8.52 -35.01 26.67
CA VAL A 12 -8.43 -36.43 27.04
C VAL A 12 -8.04 -36.49 28.51
N ASP A 13 -8.97 -36.94 29.36
CA ASP A 13 -8.73 -37.01 30.80
C ASP A 13 -7.66 -38.05 31.15
N THR A 14 -7.26 -38.08 32.44
CA THR A 14 -6.24 -39.02 32.96
C THR A 14 -6.62 -40.50 32.81
N LEU A 15 -7.87 -40.82 32.41
CA LEU A 15 -8.37 -42.16 32.15
C LEU A 15 -8.52 -42.45 30.64
N GLY A 16 -8.09 -41.52 29.77
CA GLY A 16 -8.15 -41.67 28.32
C GLY A 16 -9.52 -41.35 27.71
N LYS A 17 -10.47 -40.74 28.45
CA LYS A 17 -11.78 -40.38 27.90
C LYS A 17 -11.72 -39.06 27.14
N PHE A 18 -12.25 -39.10 25.92
CA PHE A 18 -12.41 -37.94 25.05
C PHE A 18 -13.59 -37.07 25.49
N ARG A 19 -13.37 -35.76 25.60
CA ARG A 19 -14.39 -34.74 25.84
C ARG A 19 -14.22 -33.60 24.84
N ALA A 20 -15.14 -33.44 23.89
CA ALA A 20 -15.16 -32.27 23.01
C ALA A 20 -15.62 -31.02 23.77
N TRP A 21 -14.88 -29.93 23.61
CA TRP A 21 -15.23 -28.58 24.06
C TRP A 21 -15.95 -27.87 22.92
N ASN A 22 -17.26 -27.70 23.08
CA ASN A 22 -18.13 -27.12 22.06
C ASN A 22 -18.14 -25.58 22.13
N HIS A 23 -16.95 -24.96 22.21
CA HIS A 23 -16.77 -23.51 22.23
C HIS A 23 -16.15 -23.07 20.90
N ASP A 24 -16.54 -21.89 20.41
CA ASP A 24 -16.02 -21.32 19.16
C ASP A 24 -14.56 -20.82 19.26
N LYS A 25 -13.92 -20.99 20.42
CA LYS A 25 -12.53 -20.61 20.68
C LYS A 25 -11.75 -21.82 21.19
N PRO A 26 -10.58 -22.13 20.60
CA PRO A 26 -9.71 -23.19 21.11
C PRO A 26 -9.22 -22.80 22.51
N MET A 27 -9.09 -23.78 23.40
CA MET A 27 -8.48 -23.57 24.71
C MET A 27 -6.95 -23.58 24.61
N GLN A 28 -6.27 -23.01 25.62
CA GLN A 28 -4.84 -23.22 25.78
C GLN A 28 -4.57 -24.72 26.03
N GLY A 29 -3.42 -25.18 25.53
CA GLY A 29 -2.94 -26.55 25.53
C GLY A 29 -3.00 -27.21 26.89
N TYR A 30 -3.64 -28.37 26.92
CA TYR A 30 -3.89 -29.17 28.10
C TYR A 30 -2.60 -29.74 28.72
N LEU A 31 -1.58 -30.01 27.89
CA LEU A 31 -0.35 -30.65 28.34
C LEU A 31 0.58 -29.70 29.13
N ARG A 32 0.21 -28.42 29.28
CA ARG A 32 1.01 -27.42 30.03
C ARG A 32 1.28 -27.81 31.48
N HIS A 33 0.42 -28.63 32.06
CA HIS A 33 0.53 -29.11 33.45
C HIS A 33 0.77 -30.62 33.56
N TRP A 34 0.99 -31.31 32.44
CA TRP A 34 1.15 -32.74 32.44
C TRP A 34 2.58 -33.12 32.90
N PRO A 35 2.76 -33.84 34.02
CA PRO A 35 4.08 -34.29 34.43
C PRO A 35 4.67 -35.23 33.38
N ASN A 36 5.99 -35.21 33.19
CA ASN A 36 6.71 -36.20 32.36
C ASN A 36 6.53 -37.61 32.94
N ASP A 37 5.39 -38.24 32.67
CA ASP A 37 5.08 -39.57 33.18
C ASP A 37 5.83 -40.61 32.35
N ALA A 38 6.88 -41.17 32.96
CA ALA A 38 7.71 -42.22 32.42
C ALA A 38 6.96 -43.55 32.20
N SER A 39 5.69 -43.67 32.63
CA SER A 39 4.86 -44.87 32.46
C SER A 39 4.01 -44.87 31.18
N ALA A 40 4.02 -43.78 30.41
CA ALA A 40 3.31 -43.72 29.13
C ALA A 40 3.90 -44.71 28.13
N SER A 41 3.03 -45.38 27.35
CA SER A 41 3.44 -46.36 26.33
C SER A 41 4.52 -45.76 25.40
N PRO A 42 5.77 -46.25 25.44
CA PRO A 42 6.91 -45.62 24.74
C PRO A 42 6.76 -45.52 23.21
N GLY A 43 5.76 -46.19 22.63
CA GLY A 43 5.56 -46.30 21.19
C GLY A 43 4.73 -45.17 20.54
N LEU A 44 4.04 -44.32 21.31
CA LEU A 44 3.12 -43.31 20.78
C LEU A 44 3.17 -41.98 21.57
N GLU A 45 4.35 -41.37 21.68
CA GLU A 45 4.47 -39.98 22.11
C GLU A 45 4.09 -39.06 20.94
N VAL A 46 2.82 -38.68 20.87
CA VAL A 46 2.28 -37.82 19.78
C VAL A 46 2.59 -36.34 20.01
N TYR A 47 2.71 -35.93 21.27
CA TYR A 47 3.01 -34.58 21.70
C TYR A 47 4.28 -34.56 22.54
N HIS A 48 5.03 -33.46 22.44
CA HIS A 48 6.06 -33.16 23.41
C HIS A 48 5.41 -32.76 24.75
N ARG A 49 6.04 -33.19 25.84
CA ARG A 49 5.63 -32.87 27.22
C ARG A 49 6.55 -31.83 27.87
N SER A 50 7.28 -31.08 27.04
CA SER A 50 8.07 -29.97 27.54
C SER A 50 7.15 -28.80 27.86
N GLY A 51 7.53 -27.99 28.85
CA GLY A 51 6.77 -26.79 29.17
C GLY A 51 6.80 -25.72 28.06
N ALA A 52 6.18 -24.58 28.35
CA ALA A 52 6.18 -23.43 27.46
C ALA A 52 7.60 -22.96 27.11
N ILE A 53 7.77 -22.49 25.88
CA ILE A 53 9.01 -21.85 25.44
C ILE A 53 9.21 -20.58 26.28
N THR A 54 10.30 -20.54 27.04
CA THR A 54 10.72 -19.36 27.81
C THR A 54 11.87 -18.63 27.15
N ASN A 55 12.68 -19.36 26.37
CA ASN A 55 13.79 -18.82 25.60
C ASN A 55 13.74 -19.32 24.14
N TYR A 56 13.32 -18.45 23.23
CA TYR A 56 13.22 -18.75 21.79
C TYR A 56 14.57 -18.93 21.09
N ASN A 57 15.68 -18.58 21.75
CA ASN A 57 17.04 -18.83 21.25
C ASN A 57 17.58 -20.21 21.66
N ASP A 58 16.92 -20.90 22.58
CA ASP A 58 17.26 -22.28 22.95
C ASP A 58 16.64 -23.25 21.92
N SER A 59 17.49 -23.99 21.20
CA SER A 59 17.03 -24.88 20.14
C SER A 59 16.20 -26.05 20.64
N VAL A 60 16.45 -26.53 21.86
CA VAL A 60 15.64 -27.61 22.45
C VAL A 60 14.26 -27.07 22.76
N GLN A 61 14.17 -25.95 23.48
CA GLN A 61 12.87 -25.34 23.76
C GLN A 61 12.12 -24.98 22.48
N ARG A 62 12.80 -24.45 21.46
CA ARG A 62 12.17 -24.10 20.19
C ARG A 62 11.59 -25.30 19.44
N LEU A 63 12.19 -26.47 19.55
CA LEU A 63 11.76 -27.67 18.82
C LEU A 63 10.84 -28.59 19.62
N THR A 64 10.82 -28.48 20.94
CA THR A 64 10.04 -29.39 21.80
C THR A 64 9.10 -28.70 22.78
N GLY A 65 9.14 -27.36 22.86
CA GLY A 65 8.39 -26.56 23.82
C GLY A 65 7.08 -26.03 23.27
N GLN A 66 6.12 -25.80 24.15
CA GLN A 66 4.80 -25.28 23.79
C GLN A 66 4.86 -23.81 23.39
N MET A 67 4.56 -23.51 22.12
CA MET A 67 4.46 -22.15 21.61
C MET A 67 3.12 -21.52 22.00
N SER A 68 3.16 -20.33 22.61
CA SER A 68 1.95 -19.55 22.97
C SER A 68 0.91 -20.35 23.80
N GLY A 69 1.39 -21.35 24.55
CA GLY A 69 0.55 -22.24 25.33
C GLY A 69 -0.28 -23.21 24.48
N LEU A 70 0.13 -23.53 23.25
CA LEU A 70 -0.48 -24.56 22.40
C LEU A 70 0.29 -25.88 22.55
N ASP A 71 -0.40 -27.01 22.46
CA ASP A 71 0.22 -28.33 22.60
C ASP A 71 1.08 -28.64 21.39
N ASP A 72 2.35 -28.95 21.65
CA ASP A 72 3.39 -29.14 20.63
C ASP A 72 3.44 -30.61 20.18
N LEU A 73 3.17 -30.86 18.90
CA LEU A 73 3.24 -32.16 18.25
C LEU A 73 4.69 -32.62 18.14
N ASN A 74 4.94 -33.87 18.53
CA ASN A 74 6.26 -34.50 18.38
C ASN A 74 6.52 -34.82 16.90
N THR A 75 7.03 -33.83 16.18
CA THR A 75 7.35 -33.94 14.75
C THR A 75 8.59 -34.80 14.49
N GLY A 76 9.39 -35.12 15.51
CA GLY A 76 10.37 -36.20 15.49
C GLY A 76 9.78 -37.63 15.44
N ASN A 77 8.52 -37.83 15.83
CA ASN A 77 7.89 -39.15 15.83
C ASN A 77 7.45 -39.57 14.40
N PRO A 78 7.97 -40.68 13.84
CA PRO A 78 7.62 -41.12 12.49
C PRO A 78 6.12 -41.41 12.28
N TRP A 79 5.39 -41.78 13.34
CA TRP A 79 3.93 -41.95 13.25
C TRP A 79 3.23 -40.62 13.02
N VAL A 80 3.62 -39.57 13.76
CA VAL A 80 3.09 -38.21 13.64
C VAL A 80 3.38 -37.66 12.24
N GLN A 81 4.63 -37.78 11.78
CA GLN A 81 5.02 -37.36 10.42
C GLN A 81 4.16 -38.03 9.33
N ARG A 82 3.97 -39.35 9.42
CA ARG A 82 3.13 -40.11 8.46
C ARG A 82 1.68 -39.65 8.49
N LYS A 83 1.11 -39.39 9.66
CA LYS A 83 -0.27 -38.93 9.82
C LYS A 83 -0.46 -37.52 9.26
N LEU A 84 0.37 -36.57 9.66
CA LEU A 84 0.34 -35.21 9.11
C LEU A 84 0.46 -35.23 7.58
N LYS A 85 1.41 -36.00 7.03
CA LYS A 85 1.59 -36.13 5.59
C LYS A 85 0.38 -36.75 4.89
N GLN A 86 -0.26 -37.76 5.50
CA GLN A 86 -1.50 -38.36 4.98
C GLN A 86 -2.64 -37.34 4.96
N ASP A 87 -2.82 -36.59 6.04
CA ASP A 87 -3.91 -35.65 6.21
C ASP A 87 -3.75 -34.44 5.28
N TYR A 88 -2.56 -33.86 5.18
CA TYR A 88 -2.32 -32.75 4.26
C TYR A 88 -2.36 -33.16 2.79
N ARG A 89 -2.01 -34.41 2.44
CA ARG A 89 -2.29 -34.96 1.10
C ARG A 89 -3.78 -35.10 0.84
N ARG A 90 -4.57 -35.46 1.85
CA ARG A 90 -6.02 -35.48 1.74
C ARG A 90 -6.58 -34.09 1.51
N TRP A 91 -6.13 -33.08 2.28
CA TRP A 91 -6.52 -31.68 2.09
C TRP A 91 -6.14 -31.16 0.70
N LYS A 92 -4.93 -31.45 0.23
CA LYS A 92 -4.50 -31.12 -1.14
C LYS A 92 -5.49 -31.67 -2.16
N ARG A 93 -5.80 -32.97 -2.10
CA ARG A 93 -6.71 -33.63 -3.05
C ARG A 93 -8.14 -33.11 -2.94
N TRP A 94 -8.63 -32.89 -1.73
CA TRP A 94 -10.01 -32.47 -1.51
C TRP A 94 -10.23 -31.02 -1.96
N GLY A 95 -9.32 -30.12 -1.61
CA GLY A 95 -9.40 -28.70 -1.99
C GLY A 95 -8.77 -28.37 -3.35
N SER A 96 -8.21 -29.34 -4.06
CA SER A 96 -7.41 -29.13 -5.29
C SER A 96 -6.36 -28.02 -5.12
N LEU A 97 -5.61 -28.05 -4.01
CA LEU A 97 -4.74 -26.96 -3.60
C LEU A 97 -3.50 -26.84 -4.50
N SER A 98 -3.27 -25.65 -5.05
CA SER A 98 -2.08 -25.31 -5.86
C SER A 98 -0.86 -24.90 -5.03
N GLY A 99 -1.07 -24.57 -3.74
CA GLY A 99 0.02 -24.19 -2.86
C GLY A 99 -0.35 -24.27 -1.37
N MET A 100 0.67 -24.23 -0.52
CA MET A 100 0.54 -24.27 0.94
C MET A 100 1.56 -23.33 1.61
N ARG A 101 1.05 -22.42 2.44
CA ARG A 101 1.83 -21.66 3.42
C ARG A 101 1.98 -22.47 4.69
N PHE A 102 3.21 -22.72 5.10
CA PHE A 102 3.55 -23.43 6.34
C PHE A 102 3.77 -22.45 7.47
N ASP A 103 3.03 -22.68 8.54
CA ASP A 103 3.13 -21.95 9.79
C ASP A 103 4.40 -22.36 10.54
N THR A 104 5.05 -21.37 11.14
CA THR A 104 6.16 -21.51 12.09
C THR A 104 7.20 -22.61 11.81
N PRO A 105 7.80 -22.72 10.60
CA PRO A 105 8.70 -23.84 10.30
C PRO A 105 9.99 -23.87 11.12
N LEU A 106 10.38 -22.76 11.75
CA LEU A 106 11.52 -22.66 12.66
C LEU A 106 11.39 -23.54 13.92
N TYR A 107 10.17 -24.01 14.20
CA TYR A 107 9.80 -24.81 15.38
C TYR A 107 9.55 -26.28 15.03
N VAL A 108 9.99 -26.70 13.83
CA VAL A 108 9.91 -28.08 13.33
C VAL A 108 11.33 -28.53 13.01
N GLU A 109 11.67 -29.79 13.28
CA GLU A 109 13.03 -30.27 13.11
C GLU A 109 13.47 -30.25 11.65
N HIS A 110 14.74 -29.92 11.43
CA HIS A 110 15.39 -30.14 10.14
C HIS A 110 15.30 -31.62 9.74
N GLY A 111 15.04 -31.89 8.47
CA GLY A 111 14.77 -33.21 7.90
C GLY A 111 13.27 -33.54 7.75
N PHE A 112 12.39 -32.97 8.60
CA PHE A 112 10.94 -33.17 8.50
C PHE A 112 10.41 -32.71 7.13
N TRP A 113 10.77 -31.49 6.73
CA TRP A 113 10.20 -30.82 5.56
C TRP A 113 10.53 -31.54 4.27
N LYS A 114 11.75 -32.07 4.15
CA LYS A 114 12.19 -32.86 3.00
C LYS A 114 11.34 -34.11 2.78
N ASP A 115 10.99 -34.84 3.84
CA ASP A 115 10.08 -35.98 3.68
C ASP A 115 8.64 -35.52 3.50
N PHE A 116 8.16 -34.59 4.34
CA PHE A 116 6.77 -34.13 4.33
C PHE A 116 6.33 -33.64 2.94
N LEU A 117 7.16 -32.81 2.29
CA LEU A 117 6.87 -32.21 0.98
C LEU A 117 7.15 -33.16 -0.19
N ARG A 118 7.81 -34.31 0.03
CA ARG A 118 8.10 -35.29 -1.02
C ARG A 118 6.82 -35.82 -1.65
N GLY A 119 6.66 -35.58 -2.96
CA GLY A 119 5.50 -36.00 -3.73
C GLY A 119 4.20 -35.27 -3.37
N MET A 120 4.27 -34.13 -2.68
CA MET A 120 3.09 -33.29 -2.45
C MET A 120 2.71 -32.52 -3.72
N ASP A 121 3.63 -32.22 -4.64
CA ASP A 121 3.41 -31.59 -5.95
C ASP A 121 2.47 -30.35 -5.92
N LEU A 122 2.93 -29.31 -5.24
CA LEU A 122 2.30 -27.99 -5.11
C LEU A 122 3.40 -26.96 -4.78
N TYR A 123 3.10 -25.67 -4.89
CA TYR A 123 4.02 -24.62 -4.44
C TYR A 123 3.99 -24.46 -2.91
N SER A 124 5.14 -24.58 -2.26
CA SER A 124 5.27 -24.54 -0.79
C SER A 124 6.12 -23.38 -0.30
N PHE A 125 5.65 -22.62 0.68
CA PHE A 125 6.47 -21.60 1.32
C PHE A 125 6.24 -21.48 2.82
N GLY A 126 7.28 -21.09 3.55
CA GLY A 126 7.27 -21.01 5.00
C GLY A 126 7.18 -19.60 5.56
N GLU A 127 6.51 -19.47 6.70
CA GLU A 127 6.67 -18.33 7.60
C GLU A 127 7.90 -18.51 8.50
N LEU A 128 9.06 -18.20 7.94
CA LEU A 128 10.32 -18.25 8.67
C LEU A 128 10.55 -16.88 9.31
N TRP A 129 9.97 -16.67 10.50
CA TRP A 129 10.06 -15.42 11.26
C TRP A 129 11.51 -15.16 11.70
N THR A 130 12.29 -14.65 10.77
CA THR A 130 13.73 -14.47 10.87
C THR A 130 14.06 -12.99 10.89
N HIS A 131 15.13 -12.65 11.61
CA HIS A 131 15.57 -11.27 11.75
C HIS A 131 17.03 -11.15 11.36
N SER A 132 17.33 -10.05 10.69
CA SER A 132 18.68 -9.67 10.35
C SER A 132 19.00 -8.32 10.99
N PRO A 133 20.06 -8.24 11.82
CA PRO A 133 20.62 -6.95 12.23
C PRO A 133 20.97 -6.07 11.01
N PRO A 134 21.17 -4.75 11.23
CA PRO A 134 21.82 -3.87 10.26
C PRO A 134 23.05 -4.51 9.61
N TRP A 135 23.13 -4.47 8.28
CA TRP A 135 24.27 -4.98 7.50
C TRP A 135 24.63 -6.45 7.78
N SER A 136 23.63 -7.24 8.18
CA SER A 136 23.73 -8.69 8.38
C SER A 136 22.66 -9.41 7.55
N ASP A 137 22.97 -10.63 7.16
CA ASP A 137 22.16 -11.56 6.37
C ASP A 137 21.84 -12.86 7.14
N THR A 138 21.92 -12.81 8.48
CA THR A 138 21.67 -13.97 9.34
C THR A 138 20.27 -14.55 9.18
N GLY A 139 19.26 -13.69 9.06
CA GLY A 139 17.88 -14.09 8.87
C GLY A 139 17.63 -14.72 7.50
N GLU A 140 18.22 -14.15 6.45
CA GLU A 140 18.18 -14.71 5.09
C GLU A 140 18.79 -16.09 5.04
N ARG A 141 20.00 -16.27 5.59
CA ARG A 141 20.65 -17.59 5.66
C ARG A 141 19.81 -18.61 6.41
N GLN A 142 19.23 -18.19 7.54
CA GLN A 142 18.40 -19.07 8.35
C GLN A 142 17.12 -19.46 7.60
N ALA A 143 16.46 -18.53 6.90
CA ALA A 143 15.28 -18.86 6.13
C ALA A 143 15.61 -19.72 4.89
N ALA A 144 16.73 -19.44 4.21
CA ALA A 144 17.18 -20.20 3.05
C ALA A 144 17.52 -21.67 3.39
N SER A 145 17.92 -21.99 4.63
CA SER A 145 18.21 -23.37 5.05
C SER A 145 16.99 -24.30 5.02
N TYR A 146 15.76 -23.76 4.93
CA TYR A 146 14.51 -24.52 4.82
C TYR A 146 14.05 -24.74 3.38
N LEU A 147 14.76 -24.19 2.41
CA LEU A 147 14.41 -24.31 1.00
C LEU A 147 15.01 -25.55 0.34
N LYS A 148 14.50 -25.88 -0.85
CA LYS A 148 15.14 -26.86 -1.74
C LYS A 148 16.54 -26.36 -2.14
N PRO A 149 17.55 -27.25 -2.24
CA PRO A 149 17.47 -28.71 -2.06
C PRO A 149 17.74 -29.20 -0.61
N VAL A 150 18.02 -28.30 0.33
CA VAL A 150 18.44 -28.65 1.70
C VAL A 150 17.30 -29.37 2.44
N GLU A 151 16.14 -28.72 2.51
CA GLU A 151 14.93 -29.27 3.10
C GLU A 151 13.92 -29.62 2.00
N GLY A 152 12.94 -28.75 1.75
CA GLY A 152 11.89 -29.08 0.80
C GLY A 152 10.98 -27.94 0.38
N MET A 153 11.02 -26.77 1.02
CA MET A 153 10.16 -25.65 0.66
C MET A 153 10.61 -24.99 -0.66
N ASP A 154 9.66 -24.49 -1.43
CA ASP A 154 9.94 -23.75 -2.66
C ASP A 154 10.36 -22.30 -2.36
N GLY A 155 9.82 -21.68 -1.31
CA GLY A 155 10.15 -20.32 -0.94
C GLY A 155 9.89 -19.96 0.53
N ALA A 156 10.12 -18.70 0.88
CA ALA A 156 9.89 -18.17 2.21
C ALA A 156 9.37 -16.73 2.17
N LEU A 157 8.60 -16.37 3.21
CA LEU A 157 8.27 -14.98 3.50
C LEU A 157 9.55 -14.19 3.79
N GLN A 158 9.72 -13.06 3.12
CA GLN A 158 10.94 -12.25 3.18
C GLN A 158 10.86 -11.21 4.31
N PHE A 159 10.85 -11.67 5.57
CA PHE A 159 10.77 -10.80 6.76
C PHE A 159 11.88 -9.74 6.83
N PRO A 160 13.17 -10.06 6.58
CA PRO A 160 14.22 -9.04 6.58
C PRO A 160 14.01 -7.93 5.54
N LEU A 161 13.53 -8.27 4.35
CA LEU A 161 13.21 -7.29 3.30
C LEU A 161 12.00 -6.46 3.65
N GLN A 162 10.90 -7.08 4.10
CA GLN A 162 9.69 -6.40 4.55
C GLN A 162 10.02 -5.32 5.59
N LYS A 163 10.76 -5.69 6.65
CA LYS A 163 11.18 -4.73 7.68
C LYS A 163 12.01 -3.59 7.11
N THR A 164 12.97 -3.91 6.24
CA THR A 164 13.86 -2.90 5.65
C THR A 164 13.11 -1.92 4.76
N ILE A 165 12.13 -2.39 3.98
CA ILE A 165 11.26 -1.53 3.17
C ILE A 165 10.54 -0.52 4.09
N LEU A 166 9.89 -0.99 5.16
CA LEU A 166 9.17 -0.10 6.07
C LEU A 166 10.08 0.91 6.78
N GLU A 167 11.27 0.47 7.21
CA GLU A 167 12.23 1.36 7.88
C GLU A 167 12.87 2.39 6.92
N VAL A 168 13.02 2.07 5.64
CA VAL A 168 13.53 3.02 4.65
C VAL A 168 12.48 4.05 4.29
N LEU A 169 11.23 3.61 4.10
CA LEU A 169 10.15 4.48 3.68
C LEU A 169 9.72 5.46 4.78
N ASP A 170 9.78 5.08 6.05
CA ASP A 170 9.49 6.00 7.17
C ASP A 170 10.72 6.82 7.64
N GLY A 171 11.84 6.71 6.92
CA GLY A 171 13.07 7.45 7.20
C GLY A 171 13.86 7.00 8.42
N THR A 172 13.47 5.93 9.13
CA THR A 172 14.26 5.38 10.26
C THR A 172 15.53 4.65 9.80
N ARG A 173 15.64 4.40 8.49
CA ARG A 173 16.82 3.79 7.85
C ARG A 173 17.14 4.45 6.51
N SER A 174 18.43 4.53 6.21
CA SER A 174 18.91 5.06 4.93
C SER A 174 18.64 4.09 3.77
N SER A 175 18.43 4.61 2.56
CA SER A 175 18.18 3.80 1.35
C SER A 175 19.26 2.76 1.03
N ALA A 176 20.50 2.93 1.47
CA ALA A 176 21.56 1.93 1.30
C ALA A 176 21.27 0.59 2.01
N HIS A 177 20.42 0.59 3.05
CA HIS A 177 19.98 -0.65 3.68
C HIS A 177 19.06 -1.46 2.77
N LEU A 178 18.20 -0.80 1.98
CA LEU A 178 17.37 -1.48 0.99
C LEU A 178 18.25 -2.17 -0.05
N SER A 179 19.29 -1.48 -0.54
CA SER A 179 20.27 -2.04 -1.46
C SER A 179 20.95 -3.29 -0.88
N TYR A 180 21.51 -3.19 0.32
CA TYR A 180 22.14 -4.32 1.00
C TYR A 180 21.17 -5.50 1.17
N ARG A 181 19.93 -5.19 1.56
CA ARG A 181 18.93 -6.22 1.82
C ARG A 181 18.52 -6.96 0.56
N LEU A 182 18.39 -6.26 -0.57
CA LEU A 182 18.13 -6.86 -1.88
C LEU A 182 19.31 -7.68 -2.41
N GLU A 183 20.56 -7.26 -2.13
CA GLU A 183 21.76 -8.03 -2.45
C GLU A 183 21.83 -9.33 -1.62
N ALA A 184 21.57 -9.24 -0.31
CA ALA A 184 21.52 -10.39 0.59
C ALA A 184 20.40 -11.37 0.19
N GLU A 185 19.20 -10.87 -0.11
CA GLU A 185 18.10 -11.69 -0.61
C GLU A 185 18.49 -12.41 -1.90
N GLN A 186 18.98 -11.70 -2.92
CA GLN A 186 19.36 -12.31 -4.20
C GLN A 186 20.48 -13.36 -4.06
N THR A 187 21.35 -13.20 -3.05
CA THR A 187 22.41 -14.18 -2.75
C THR A 187 21.84 -15.48 -2.18
N HIS A 188 20.90 -15.40 -1.24
CA HIS A 188 20.37 -16.56 -0.51
C HIS A 188 19.11 -17.16 -1.15
N PHE A 189 18.41 -16.39 -1.98
CA PHE A 189 17.19 -16.75 -2.70
C PHE A 189 17.34 -16.45 -4.20
N PRO A 190 18.29 -17.14 -4.89
CA PRO A 190 18.65 -16.81 -6.27
C PRO A 190 17.51 -17.00 -7.27
N LEU A 191 16.51 -17.83 -6.95
CA LEU A 191 15.36 -18.06 -7.82
C LEU A 191 14.18 -17.16 -7.40
N PRO A 192 13.51 -16.47 -8.34
CA PRO A 192 12.36 -15.61 -8.03
C PRO A 192 11.25 -16.31 -7.24
N GLN A 193 10.94 -17.56 -7.57
CA GLN A 193 9.93 -18.34 -6.85
C GLN A 193 10.29 -18.65 -5.39
N GLN A 194 11.53 -18.40 -4.95
CA GLN A 194 11.92 -18.57 -3.55
C GLN A 194 11.55 -17.36 -2.68
N ARG A 195 11.23 -16.23 -3.31
CA ARG A 195 11.05 -14.93 -2.67
C ARG A 195 9.58 -14.58 -2.58
N VAL A 196 8.96 -14.74 -1.40
CA VAL A 196 7.59 -14.29 -1.17
C VAL A 196 7.65 -12.94 -0.44
N HIS A 197 7.45 -11.86 -1.19
CA HIS A 197 7.48 -10.49 -0.70
C HIS A 197 6.13 -10.11 -0.10
N PHE A 198 6.16 -9.36 0.98
CA PHE A 198 4.95 -8.85 1.64
C PHE A 198 5.31 -7.56 2.39
N LEU A 199 4.29 -6.79 2.79
CA LEU A 199 4.47 -5.49 3.46
C LEU A 199 3.97 -5.52 4.91
N ASP A 200 2.93 -6.31 5.17
CA ASP A 200 2.41 -6.66 6.48
C ASP A 200 1.65 -7.99 6.40
N ASN A 201 1.28 -8.55 7.55
CA ASN A 201 0.49 -9.78 7.62
C ASN A 201 -0.35 -9.82 8.92
N HIS A 202 -0.90 -10.99 9.25
CA HIS A 202 -1.80 -11.19 10.39
C HIS A 202 -1.13 -11.20 11.77
N ASP A 203 0.20 -11.28 11.82
CA ASP A 203 0.98 -11.44 13.05
C ASP A 203 1.82 -10.19 13.37
N MET A 204 1.60 -9.09 12.64
CA MET A 204 2.26 -7.81 12.86
C MET A 204 1.31 -6.62 12.72
N PRO A 205 1.67 -5.44 13.26
CA PRO A 205 0.93 -4.21 13.01
C PRO A 205 0.83 -3.92 11.51
N ARG A 206 -0.28 -3.31 11.08
CA ARG A 206 -0.47 -2.90 9.69
C ARG A 206 0.58 -1.88 9.28
N MET A 207 1.05 -1.99 8.03
CA MET A 207 1.92 -0.99 7.41
C MET A 207 1.33 0.42 7.51
N SER A 208 0.01 0.55 7.35
CA SER A 208 -0.75 1.81 7.43
C SER A 208 -0.75 2.50 8.80
N THR A 209 -0.31 1.80 9.85
CA THR A 209 -0.09 2.41 11.17
C THR A 209 1.27 3.08 11.31
N ARG A 210 2.20 2.78 10.40
CA ARG A 210 3.57 3.28 10.37
C ARG A 210 3.82 4.24 9.23
N LEU A 211 3.24 3.96 8.07
CA LEU A 211 3.47 4.68 6.82
C LEU A 211 2.29 5.59 6.46
N ASP A 212 2.61 6.77 5.93
CA ASP A 212 1.65 7.65 5.28
C ASP A 212 1.36 7.17 3.84
N SER A 213 0.32 7.67 3.17
CA SER A 213 -0.11 7.16 1.85
C SER A 213 0.92 7.26 0.73
N LEU A 214 1.81 8.25 0.72
CA LEU A 214 2.89 8.32 -0.26
C LEU A 214 3.88 7.16 -0.05
N GLU A 215 4.23 6.90 1.21
CA GLU A 215 5.10 5.80 1.61
C GLU A 215 4.41 4.45 1.35
N ILE A 216 3.11 4.32 1.61
CA ILE A 216 2.31 3.13 1.23
C ILE A 216 2.32 2.93 -0.29
N ALA A 217 2.15 3.99 -1.07
CA ALA A 217 2.19 3.90 -2.53
C ALA A 217 3.57 3.44 -3.03
N GLN A 218 4.66 3.93 -2.43
CA GLN A 218 6.03 3.44 -2.70
C GLN A 218 6.24 1.99 -2.25
N ALA A 219 5.70 1.60 -1.10
CA ALA A 219 5.79 0.23 -0.61
C ALA A 219 5.10 -0.75 -1.57
N LEU A 220 3.90 -0.40 -2.05
CA LEU A 220 3.17 -1.14 -3.09
C LEU A 220 3.94 -1.15 -4.41
N LEU A 221 4.54 -0.02 -4.80
CA LEU A 221 5.40 0.07 -5.97
C LEU A 221 6.52 -0.98 -5.89
N LEU A 222 7.27 -1.02 -4.78
CA LEU A 222 8.32 -2.02 -4.55
C LEU A 222 7.77 -3.45 -4.56
N LEU A 223 6.67 -3.72 -3.84
CA LEU A 223 6.06 -5.06 -3.77
C LEU A 223 5.77 -5.63 -5.17
N TYR A 224 5.25 -4.81 -6.08
CA TYR A 224 4.85 -5.27 -7.41
C TYR A 224 5.92 -5.14 -8.50
N SER A 225 7.01 -4.39 -8.24
CA SER A 225 8.09 -4.19 -9.21
C SER A 225 9.34 -5.03 -8.93
N LEU A 226 9.50 -5.56 -7.71
CA LEU A 226 10.60 -6.45 -7.37
C LEU A 226 10.33 -7.90 -7.88
N PRO A 227 11.36 -8.61 -8.40
CA PRO A 227 11.25 -10.02 -8.80
C PRO A 227 10.96 -10.95 -7.62
N GLY A 228 9.96 -11.81 -7.74
CA GLY A 228 9.44 -12.61 -6.63
C GLY A 228 7.94 -12.89 -6.73
N ILE A 229 7.33 -13.29 -5.63
CA ILE A 229 5.88 -13.48 -5.51
C ILE A 229 5.36 -12.41 -4.55
N PRO A 230 4.60 -11.40 -5.03
CA PRO A 230 3.97 -10.42 -4.16
C PRO A 230 2.80 -11.05 -3.41
N LEU A 231 2.80 -10.92 -2.09
CA LEU A 231 1.73 -11.33 -1.19
C LEU A 231 1.16 -10.07 -0.51
N LEU A 232 -0.02 -9.65 -0.97
CA LEU A 232 -0.75 -8.52 -0.41
C LEU A 232 -1.72 -9.03 0.67
N TYR A 233 -1.71 -8.41 1.84
CA TYR A 233 -2.63 -8.74 2.92
C TYR A 233 -3.97 -7.99 2.74
N TYR A 234 -5.10 -8.65 3.05
CA TYR A 234 -6.43 -8.07 2.80
C TYR A 234 -6.62 -6.78 3.60
N GLY A 235 -7.26 -5.78 3.01
CA GLY A 235 -7.50 -4.48 3.63
C GLY A 235 -6.36 -3.48 3.48
N THR A 236 -5.21 -3.87 2.94
CA THR A 236 -4.15 -2.92 2.58
C THR A 236 -4.63 -1.94 1.50
N GLU A 237 -5.47 -2.41 0.57
CA GLU A 237 -6.15 -1.58 -0.44
C GLU A 237 -7.02 -0.46 0.18
N SER A 238 -7.53 -0.70 1.39
CA SER A 238 -8.35 0.22 2.19
C SER A 238 -7.56 1.01 3.23
N ALA A 239 -6.23 0.93 3.20
CA ALA A 239 -5.38 1.54 4.22
C ALA A 239 -5.75 1.14 5.66
N LEU A 240 -6.33 -0.06 5.87
CA LEU A 240 -6.87 -0.45 7.17
C LEU A 240 -5.80 -0.33 8.25
N LYS A 241 -6.10 0.43 9.31
CA LYS A 241 -5.29 0.57 10.52
C LYS A 241 -5.84 -0.36 11.61
N GLY A 242 -5.02 -0.76 12.57
CA GLY A 242 -5.45 -1.55 13.73
C GLY A 242 -4.70 -2.88 13.86
N SER A 243 -5.26 -3.75 14.70
CA SER A 243 -4.75 -5.09 15.02
C SER A 243 -5.71 -6.19 14.53
N ARG A 244 -5.29 -7.46 14.63
CA ARG A 244 -6.06 -8.63 14.16
C ARG A 244 -7.53 -8.62 14.55
N ASP A 245 -7.83 -8.13 15.75
CA ASP A 245 -9.18 -8.14 16.32
C ASP A 245 -10.10 -7.08 15.70
N ASP A 246 -9.55 -6.00 15.13
CA ASP A 246 -10.32 -4.89 14.54
C ASP A 246 -10.80 -5.20 13.10
N TYR A 247 -10.32 -6.29 12.49
CA TYR A 247 -10.39 -6.48 11.03
C TYR A 247 -11.65 -7.16 10.51
N PHE A 248 -12.33 -8.00 11.30
CA PHE A 248 -13.53 -8.70 10.82
C PHE A 248 -14.74 -7.78 10.69
N ASP A 249 -14.74 -6.63 11.37
CA ASP A 249 -15.82 -5.65 11.35
C ASP A 249 -15.64 -4.58 10.25
N ALA A 250 -14.43 -4.41 9.71
CA ALA A 250 -14.04 -3.26 8.87
C ALA A 250 -14.20 -3.43 7.35
N LEU A 251 -14.92 -4.46 6.86
CA LEU A 251 -15.08 -4.75 5.42
C LEU A 251 -16.01 -3.77 4.65
N ARG A 252 -16.17 -2.53 5.10
CA ARG A 252 -17.11 -1.55 4.51
C ARG A 252 -16.51 -0.15 4.34
N GLY A 253 -15.25 -0.05 3.94
CA GLY A 253 -14.53 1.22 3.74
C GLY A 253 -14.17 1.56 2.30
N ASN A 254 -13.76 2.82 2.09
CA ASN A 254 -13.09 3.30 0.87
C ASN A 254 -11.81 2.47 0.62
N ALA A 255 -11.46 2.23 -0.65
CA ALA A 255 -10.29 1.44 -1.05
C ALA A 255 -9.33 2.31 -1.87
N PRO A 256 -8.69 3.33 -1.27
CA PRO A 256 -7.95 4.34 -2.01
C PRO A 256 -6.85 3.75 -2.87
N TYR A 257 -6.19 2.65 -2.49
CA TYR A 257 -5.09 2.08 -3.29
C TYR A 257 -5.53 1.03 -4.32
N LYS A 258 -6.83 0.80 -4.49
CA LYS A 258 -7.33 -0.25 -5.38
C LYS A 258 -6.85 -0.06 -6.81
N GLU A 259 -7.02 1.13 -7.38
CA GLU A 259 -6.62 1.45 -8.75
C GLU A 259 -5.10 1.37 -8.91
N TRP A 260 -4.34 1.77 -7.87
CA TRP A 260 -2.88 1.66 -7.87
C TRP A 260 -2.40 0.22 -7.89
N ILE A 261 -2.98 -0.63 -7.03
CA ILE A 261 -2.69 -2.06 -6.95
C ILE A 261 -3.07 -2.73 -8.28
N GLN A 262 -4.20 -2.35 -8.90
CA GLN A 262 -4.60 -2.85 -10.22
C GLN A 262 -3.57 -2.48 -11.29
N ALA A 263 -3.16 -1.21 -11.37
CA ALA A 263 -2.17 -0.73 -12.33
C ALA A 263 -0.83 -1.46 -12.19
N LEU A 264 -0.33 -1.59 -10.96
CA LEU A 264 0.92 -2.29 -10.64
C LEU A 264 0.83 -3.79 -10.97
N SER A 265 -0.29 -4.43 -10.62
CA SER A 265 -0.55 -5.85 -10.90
C SER A 265 -0.63 -6.12 -12.40
N GLU A 266 -1.32 -5.26 -13.16
CA GLU A 266 -1.39 -5.37 -14.62
C GLU A 266 -0.02 -5.23 -15.28
N LEU A 267 0.76 -4.23 -14.86
CA LEU A 267 2.13 -4.05 -15.37
C LEU A 267 2.97 -5.30 -15.08
N ARG A 268 2.98 -5.77 -13.83
CA ARG A 268 3.69 -7.00 -13.44
C ARG A 268 3.21 -8.19 -14.25
N HIS A 269 1.91 -8.33 -14.49
CA HIS A 269 1.37 -9.46 -15.23
C HIS A 269 1.87 -9.50 -16.69
N ARG A 270 1.94 -8.32 -17.32
CA ARG A 270 2.40 -8.18 -18.71
C ARG A 270 3.91 -8.33 -18.88
N GLU A 271 4.69 -8.07 -17.83
CA GLU A 271 6.15 -7.93 -17.94
C GLU A 271 6.90 -9.04 -17.17
N PRO A 272 7.39 -10.09 -17.87
CA PRO A 272 8.12 -11.19 -17.24
C PRO A 272 9.37 -10.74 -16.47
N GLY A 273 10.04 -9.68 -16.91
CA GLY A 273 11.22 -9.12 -16.24
C GLY A 273 10.93 -8.65 -14.82
N LEU A 274 9.74 -8.10 -14.55
CA LEU A 274 9.33 -7.73 -13.19
C LEU A 274 9.03 -8.95 -12.31
N LYS A 275 8.70 -10.09 -12.91
CA LYS A 275 8.44 -11.35 -12.16
C LYS A 275 9.72 -12.10 -11.83
N ALA A 276 10.65 -12.16 -12.78
CA ALA A 276 11.77 -13.10 -12.72
C ALA A 276 13.16 -12.49 -12.98
N GLY A 277 13.23 -11.20 -13.27
CA GLY A 277 14.49 -10.51 -13.58
C GLY A 277 15.43 -10.39 -12.39
N LYS A 278 16.55 -9.69 -12.62
CA LYS A 278 17.55 -9.37 -11.61
C LYS A 278 17.42 -7.92 -11.17
N VAL A 279 17.62 -7.65 -9.88
CA VAL A 279 17.71 -6.29 -9.35
C VAL A 279 19.17 -5.84 -9.32
N GLU A 280 19.48 -4.73 -9.99
CA GLU A 280 20.81 -4.11 -9.98
C GLU A 280 20.69 -2.68 -9.45
N VAL A 281 21.20 -2.44 -8.25
CA VAL A 281 21.17 -1.12 -7.61
C VAL A 281 22.07 -0.16 -8.37
N VAL A 282 21.54 1.01 -8.65
CA VAL A 282 22.19 2.09 -9.41
C VAL A 282 22.64 3.19 -8.45
N MET A 283 21.76 3.58 -7.53
CA MET A 283 22.01 4.69 -6.62
C MET A 283 21.32 4.48 -5.27
N ASP A 284 21.99 4.88 -4.20
CA ASP A 284 21.44 4.97 -2.85
C ASP A 284 22.19 6.00 -1.99
N SER A 285 21.87 6.06 -0.70
CA SER A 285 22.46 6.99 0.28
C SER A 285 23.97 6.93 0.45
N ARG A 286 24.66 5.88 -0.01
CA ARG A 286 26.14 5.86 -0.04
C ARG A 286 26.72 6.90 -1.00
N MET A 287 25.92 7.36 -1.97
CA MET A 287 26.28 8.41 -2.93
C MET A 287 25.91 9.82 -2.46
N GLY A 288 25.52 10.00 -1.19
CA GLY A 288 25.18 11.32 -0.63
C GLY A 288 23.79 11.82 -0.99
N THR A 289 22.90 10.94 -1.44
CA THR A 289 21.50 11.25 -1.80
C THR A 289 20.53 10.28 -1.13
N PRO A 290 19.41 10.73 -0.54
CA PRO A 290 18.46 9.80 0.07
C PRO A 290 17.67 8.96 -0.95
N ALA A 291 17.73 9.29 -2.24
CA ALA A 291 17.05 8.54 -3.29
C ALA A 291 17.55 7.10 -3.38
N TRP A 292 16.69 6.22 -3.89
CA TRP A 292 17.03 4.84 -4.20
C TRP A 292 16.64 4.53 -5.64
N LEU A 293 17.60 4.10 -6.46
CA LEU A 293 17.37 3.73 -7.86
C LEU A 293 17.93 2.34 -8.12
N ALA A 294 17.16 1.50 -8.81
CA ALA A 294 17.62 0.20 -9.27
C ALA A 294 17.00 -0.21 -10.62
N TRP A 295 17.78 -0.97 -11.39
CA TRP A 295 17.27 -1.72 -12.51
C TRP A 295 16.58 -2.99 -12.06
N VAL A 296 15.51 -3.34 -12.76
CA VAL A 296 14.96 -4.68 -12.81
C VAL A 296 15.05 -5.17 -14.25
N ASP A 297 15.81 -6.26 -14.43
CA ASP A 297 16.05 -6.89 -15.74
C ASP A 297 16.66 -5.96 -16.80
N ARG A 298 17.40 -4.93 -16.36
CA ARG A 298 17.98 -3.84 -17.20
C ARG A 298 17.00 -3.14 -18.15
N ARG A 299 15.70 -3.31 -17.91
CA ARG A 299 14.63 -2.77 -18.74
C ARG A 299 13.72 -1.85 -17.95
N TRP A 300 13.62 -2.08 -16.64
CA TRP A 300 12.74 -1.32 -15.76
C TRP A 300 13.58 -0.55 -14.76
N LEU A 301 13.54 0.77 -14.81
CA LEU A 301 14.17 1.60 -13.79
C LEU A 301 13.13 1.93 -12.73
N ILE A 302 13.41 1.49 -11.50
CA ILE A 302 12.63 1.88 -10.32
C ILE A 302 13.39 2.99 -9.62
N ALA A 303 12.69 4.07 -9.27
CA ALA A 303 13.24 5.15 -8.47
C ALA A 303 12.32 5.54 -7.33
N LEU A 304 12.89 5.81 -6.16
CA LEU A 304 12.18 6.27 -4.97
C LEU A 304 12.87 7.50 -4.39
N ASN A 305 12.07 8.47 -3.97
CA ASN A 305 12.44 9.48 -3.01
C ASN A 305 11.74 9.17 -1.68
N PRO A 306 12.39 8.43 -0.76
CA PRO A 306 11.82 8.12 0.55
C PRO A 306 11.96 9.30 1.55
N SER A 307 12.52 10.43 1.13
CA SER A 307 12.78 11.56 2.02
C SER A 307 11.69 12.63 1.97
N GLN A 308 11.72 13.52 2.95
CA GLN A 308 10.89 14.72 3.01
C GLN A 308 11.50 15.90 2.23
N GLN A 309 12.56 15.68 1.46
CA GLN A 309 13.27 16.72 0.71
C GLN A 309 13.17 16.48 -0.79
N GLU A 310 13.23 17.57 -1.57
CA GLU A 310 13.41 17.46 -3.02
C GLU A 310 14.81 16.94 -3.33
N ILE A 311 14.89 15.99 -4.25
CA ILE A 311 16.15 15.39 -4.67
C ILE A 311 16.44 15.77 -6.11
N PHE A 312 17.63 16.32 -6.32
CA PHE A 312 18.17 16.64 -7.63
C PHE A 312 19.26 15.63 -7.97
N ILE A 313 19.02 14.84 -9.02
CA ILE A 313 19.97 13.84 -9.52
C ILE A 313 20.47 14.31 -10.88
N PRO A 314 21.75 14.71 -11.00
CA PRO A 314 22.30 15.14 -12.28
C PRO A 314 22.23 14.00 -13.31
N ASP A 315 21.85 14.31 -14.55
CA ASP A 315 21.77 13.32 -15.63
C ASP A 315 23.15 12.71 -15.91
N SER A 316 24.24 13.42 -15.63
CA SER A 316 25.60 12.86 -15.70
C SER A 316 25.84 11.70 -14.74
N LEU A 317 25.29 11.77 -13.51
CA LEU A 317 25.38 10.69 -12.53
C LEU A 317 24.53 9.50 -12.96
N LEU A 318 23.34 9.78 -13.51
CA LEU A 318 22.49 8.78 -14.13
C LEU A 318 23.22 8.09 -15.30
N GLN A 319 23.71 8.85 -16.28
CA GLN A 319 24.45 8.32 -17.44
C GLN A 319 25.67 7.49 -17.05
N ALA A 320 26.47 7.96 -16.08
CA ALA A 320 27.63 7.23 -15.56
C ALA A 320 27.22 5.88 -14.94
N SER A 321 26.09 5.86 -14.24
CA SER A 321 25.55 4.65 -13.62
C SER A 321 24.81 3.75 -14.60
N PHE A 322 24.38 4.31 -15.75
CA PHE A 322 23.54 3.60 -16.73
C PHE A 322 24.30 3.02 -17.92
N SER A 323 25.48 3.53 -18.31
CA SER A 323 26.11 3.16 -19.61
C SER A 323 25.15 3.25 -20.81
N LEU A 324 24.04 4.00 -20.68
CA LEU A 324 22.97 4.07 -21.67
C LEU A 324 23.17 5.31 -22.55
N PRO A 325 23.11 5.17 -23.89
CA PRO A 325 23.00 6.32 -24.78
C PRO A 325 21.56 6.85 -24.69
N THR A 326 21.32 7.78 -23.77
CA THR A 326 20.00 8.38 -23.50
C THR A 326 19.53 9.25 -24.67
N ARG A 327 18.55 8.75 -25.44
CA ARG A 327 17.56 9.61 -26.08
C ARG A 327 16.17 9.10 -25.73
N ARG A 328 15.51 9.87 -24.83
CA ARG A 328 14.10 9.81 -24.42
C ARG A 328 13.67 8.55 -23.65
N ALA A 329 13.74 8.61 -22.32
CA ALA A 329 12.73 7.96 -21.50
C ALA A 329 11.45 8.81 -21.59
N SER A 330 10.55 8.44 -22.49
CA SER A 330 9.25 9.08 -22.67
C SER A 330 8.33 8.74 -21.51
N GLN A 331 8.24 9.61 -20.50
CA GLN A 331 7.33 9.52 -19.34
C GLN A 331 7.51 8.27 -18.44
N ALA A 332 7.20 8.43 -17.15
CA ALA A 332 7.04 7.28 -16.24
C ALA A 332 5.92 6.38 -16.77
N VAL A 333 6.11 5.06 -16.72
CA VAL A 333 5.03 4.11 -17.00
C VAL A 333 4.00 4.14 -15.88
N LEU A 334 4.49 4.16 -14.64
CA LEU A 334 3.69 4.36 -13.44
C LEU A 334 4.45 5.29 -12.49
N ARG A 335 3.71 6.10 -11.74
CA ARG A 335 4.28 6.96 -10.70
C ARG A 335 3.30 7.18 -9.55
N CYS A 336 3.83 7.41 -8.36
CA CYS A 336 3.08 7.89 -7.20
C CYS A 336 3.68 9.19 -6.67
N GLY A 337 2.83 10.03 -6.07
CA GLY A 337 3.22 11.33 -5.54
C GLY A 337 3.15 12.48 -6.55
N VAL A 338 3.44 13.68 -6.04
CA VAL A 338 3.45 14.91 -6.84
C VAL A 338 4.46 14.72 -7.97
N PRO A 339 4.18 15.09 -9.23
CA PRO A 339 5.13 14.90 -10.32
C PRO A 339 6.36 15.79 -10.25
N GLY A 340 7.52 15.17 -10.16
CA GLY A 340 8.80 15.76 -10.50
C GLY A 340 8.99 15.82 -12.02
N TYR A 341 10.21 16.11 -12.46
CA TYR A 341 10.54 16.14 -13.88
C TYR A 341 11.90 15.50 -14.15
N TRP A 342 12.04 14.92 -15.32
CA TRP A 342 13.31 14.49 -15.86
C TRP A 342 13.55 15.25 -17.16
N ASN A 343 14.55 16.14 -17.17
CA ASN A 343 14.94 16.90 -18.34
C ASN A 343 16.32 16.41 -18.86
N SER A 344 16.95 17.17 -19.76
CA SER A 344 18.25 16.81 -20.34
C SER A 344 19.40 16.74 -19.35
N ASP A 345 19.26 17.40 -18.19
CA ASP A 345 20.38 17.70 -17.29
C ASP A 345 20.15 17.17 -15.87
N THR A 346 18.90 16.95 -15.47
CA THR A 346 18.51 16.62 -14.09
C THR A 346 17.22 15.79 -14.05
N LEU A 347 17.21 14.82 -13.15
CA LEU A 347 16.01 14.21 -12.58
C LEU A 347 15.71 14.89 -11.23
N LEU A 348 14.60 15.62 -11.16
CA LEU A 348 14.03 16.15 -9.93
C LEU A 348 12.97 15.17 -9.42
N MET A 349 13.10 14.73 -8.18
CA MET A 349 12.09 13.96 -7.47
C MET A 349 11.58 14.73 -6.26
N LYS A 350 10.28 14.99 -6.17
CA LYS A 350 9.60 15.56 -4.99
C LYS A 350 9.56 14.55 -3.83
N PRO A 351 9.38 15.03 -2.59
CA PRO A 351 9.20 14.17 -1.43
C PRO A 351 8.13 13.11 -1.65
N GLY A 352 8.40 11.87 -1.25
CA GLY A 352 7.42 10.79 -1.35
C GLY A 352 7.13 10.29 -2.77
N GLU A 353 7.90 10.71 -3.78
CA GLU A 353 7.76 10.20 -5.14
C GLU A 353 8.32 8.78 -5.35
N GLY A 354 7.60 8.00 -6.16
CA GLY A 354 8.06 6.71 -6.67
C GLY A 354 7.75 6.56 -8.16
N TRP A 355 8.68 6.00 -8.92
CA TRP A 355 8.61 5.91 -10.39
C TRP A 355 8.99 4.52 -10.88
N ILE A 356 8.29 4.08 -11.92
CA ILE A 356 8.69 2.96 -12.77
C ILE A 356 8.81 3.47 -14.20
N TRP A 357 10.01 3.41 -14.78
CA TRP A 357 10.25 3.68 -16.19
C TRP A 357 10.54 2.41 -16.96
N ALA A 358 10.00 2.31 -18.17
CA ALA A 358 10.54 1.42 -19.19
C ALA A 358 11.69 2.13 -19.90
N VAL A 359 12.88 1.53 -19.91
CA VAL A 359 14.05 2.08 -20.60
C VAL A 359 14.50 1.09 -21.66
N HIS A 360 14.63 1.58 -22.90
CA HIS A 360 14.99 0.77 -24.04
C HIS A 360 16.51 0.84 -24.28
N GLU A 361 17.19 -0.31 -24.34
CA GLU A 361 18.52 -0.39 -24.94
C GLU A 361 18.45 -0.06 -26.44
N LYS A 362 19.46 0.63 -26.96
CA LYS A 362 19.54 1.12 -28.35
C LYS A 362 19.10 0.06 -29.36
N ALA A 363 18.27 0.46 -30.33
CA ALA A 363 17.92 -0.29 -31.52
C ALA A 363 19.15 -0.89 -32.23
N VAL A 364 19.41 -2.18 -32.00
CA VAL A 364 20.01 -3.02 -33.03
C VAL A 364 18.90 -3.23 -34.05
N ALA A 365 19.17 -2.82 -35.29
CA ALA A 365 18.20 -2.67 -36.36
C ALA A 365 17.19 -3.84 -36.45
N GLY A 366 15.92 -3.56 -36.15
CA GLY A 366 14.83 -4.21 -36.89
C GLY A 366 13.65 -4.78 -36.13
N ARG A 367 13.61 -4.91 -34.80
CA ARG A 367 12.40 -5.40 -34.11
C ARG A 367 12.37 -4.98 -32.64
N PHE A 368 11.59 -3.96 -32.32
CA PHE A 368 11.02 -3.83 -30.98
C PHE A 368 9.50 -3.77 -31.12
N GLU A 369 8.81 -4.67 -30.41
CA GLU A 369 7.40 -4.45 -30.09
C GLU A 369 7.32 -3.16 -29.28
N LYS A 370 6.64 -2.18 -29.85
CA LYS A 370 6.21 -1.00 -29.11
C LYS A 370 5.31 -1.50 -28.00
N ILE A 371 5.75 -1.46 -26.74
CA ILE A 371 4.88 -1.77 -25.62
C ILE A 371 3.79 -0.69 -25.63
N SER A 372 2.56 -1.08 -25.96
CA SER A 372 1.40 -0.21 -25.84
C SER A 372 1.15 0.01 -24.35
N LEU A 373 1.67 1.12 -23.84
CA LEU A 373 1.32 1.63 -22.51
C LEU A 373 -0.19 1.97 -22.51
N PRO A 374 -0.91 1.80 -21.38
CA PRO A 374 -2.21 2.42 -21.22
C PRO A 374 -2.11 3.91 -21.58
N ALA A 375 -3.12 4.46 -22.25
CA ALA A 375 -3.09 5.80 -22.82
C ALA A 375 -2.96 6.95 -21.78
N GLN A 376 -2.79 6.64 -20.50
CA GLN A 376 -2.60 7.60 -19.41
C GLN A 376 -1.59 6.98 -18.42
N GLY A 377 -0.51 7.69 -18.12
CA GLY A 377 0.32 7.37 -16.96
C GLY A 377 -0.57 7.46 -15.73
N LEU A 378 -0.88 6.31 -15.12
CA LEU A 378 -1.69 6.24 -13.91
C LEU A 378 -0.84 6.81 -12.77
N GLY A 379 -0.93 8.13 -12.59
CA GLY A 379 -0.43 8.82 -11.41
C GLY A 379 -1.41 8.57 -10.27
N PHE A 380 -0.98 7.86 -9.23
CA PHE A 380 -1.78 7.73 -8.03
C PHE A 380 -1.77 9.06 -7.27
N SER A 381 -2.93 9.76 -7.25
CA SER A 381 -3.14 10.95 -6.41
C SER A 381 -3.26 10.53 -4.95
N ALA A 382 -2.41 11.13 -4.13
CA ALA A 382 -2.10 10.65 -2.81
C ALA A 382 -3.18 11.00 -1.79
N TRP A 383 -3.96 10.00 -1.38
CA TRP A 383 -4.86 10.14 -0.22
C TRP A 383 -4.15 10.43 1.13
N SER A 384 -2.81 10.61 1.17
CA SER A 384 -2.08 11.20 2.31
C SER A 384 -1.38 12.51 2.04
N SER A 385 -1.24 12.94 0.78
CA SER A 385 -0.65 14.26 0.56
C SER A 385 -1.60 15.29 1.15
N LEU A 386 -2.92 15.11 1.03
CA LEU A 386 -3.89 16.06 1.54
C LEU A 386 -3.72 16.36 3.04
N GLU A 387 -3.66 15.37 3.93
CA GLU A 387 -3.52 15.67 5.37
C GLU A 387 -2.23 16.42 5.69
N GLN A 388 -1.10 16.03 5.09
CA GLN A 388 0.19 16.69 5.30
C GLN A 388 0.22 18.09 4.68
N VAL A 389 -0.37 18.22 3.48
CA VAL A 389 -0.52 19.46 2.73
C VAL A 389 -1.42 20.42 3.48
N LEU A 390 -2.54 19.96 4.06
CA LEU A 390 -3.45 20.73 4.90
C LEU A 390 -2.82 21.10 6.25
N ARG A 391 -2.03 20.21 6.87
CA ARG A 391 -1.29 20.51 8.10
C ARG A 391 -0.36 21.71 7.96
N ASN A 392 0.26 21.86 6.79
CA ASN A 392 1.16 22.97 6.48
C ASN A 392 0.47 24.09 5.68
N ALA A 393 -0.83 23.98 5.42
CA ALA A 393 -1.57 24.97 4.65
C ALA A 393 -1.90 26.19 5.51
N THR A 394 -1.61 27.37 4.97
CA THR A 394 -2.10 28.63 5.51
C THR A 394 -3.33 29.06 4.74
N ILE A 395 -4.43 29.36 5.45
CA ILE A 395 -5.63 29.95 4.84
C ILE A 395 -5.27 31.36 4.39
N LEU A 396 -5.32 31.60 3.09
CA LEU A 396 -5.14 32.92 2.50
C LEU A 396 -6.45 33.71 2.58
N HIS A 397 -7.56 33.05 2.24
CA HIS A 397 -8.89 33.64 2.30
C HIS A 397 -9.95 32.59 2.64
N GLU A 398 -11.02 33.05 3.30
CA GLU A 398 -12.22 32.29 3.59
C GLU A 398 -13.44 33.15 3.27
N ILE A 399 -14.36 32.60 2.49
CA ILE A 399 -15.64 33.21 2.16
C ILE A 399 -16.71 32.32 2.78
N PRO A 400 -17.41 32.76 3.85
CA PRO A 400 -18.58 32.06 4.33
C PRO A 400 -19.73 32.20 3.33
N ASP A 401 -20.52 31.14 3.20
CA ASP A 401 -21.68 31.05 2.32
C ASP A 401 -22.94 30.80 3.14
N SER A 402 -24.02 31.55 2.88
CA SER A 402 -25.16 31.58 3.79
C SER A 402 -26.16 30.50 3.41
N ALA A 403 -26.39 29.53 4.32
CA ALA A 403 -27.35 28.45 4.08
C ALA A 403 -28.67 28.94 3.45
N GLY A 404 -28.93 28.48 2.22
CA GLY A 404 -30.15 28.79 1.48
C GLY A 404 -30.15 29.98 0.54
N ASP A 405 -29.00 30.56 0.21
CA ASP A 405 -28.84 31.47 -0.94
C ASP A 405 -28.64 30.72 -2.28
N ASP A 406 -28.27 29.44 -2.22
CA ASP A 406 -28.31 28.43 -3.29
C ASP A 406 -29.75 28.19 -3.79
N ASN A 407 -30.30 29.16 -4.50
CA ASN A 407 -31.74 29.22 -4.77
C ASN A 407 -32.21 28.41 -6.00
N GLY A 408 -31.33 27.76 -6.74
CA GLY A 408 -31.69 27.11 -8.00
C GLY A 408 -32.32 28.09 -9.01
N SER A 409 -32.67 27.61 -10.20
CA SER A 409 -33.01 28.47 -11.35
C SER A 409 -34.30 29.26 -11.24
N ASP A 410 -35.20 28.86 -10.35
CA ASP A 410 -36.54 29.43 -10.18
C ASP A 410 -36.71 30.13 -8.82
N GLY A 411 -35.62 30.31 -8.06
CA GLY A 411 -35.68 30.89 -6.72
C GLY A 411 -36.15 29.90 -5.65
N HIS A 412 -36.32 28.62 -5.99
CA HIS A 412 -37.00 27.64 -5.16
C HIS A 412 -36.32 26.25 -5.18
N MET A 413 -35.04 26.16 -4.84
CA MET A 413 -34.44 24.86 -4.50
C MET A 413 -35.16 24.25 -3.28
N ARG A 414 -35.79 23.08 -3.46
CA ARG A 414 -36.48 22.35 -2.40
C ARG A 414 -35.83 20.99 -2.18
N TYR A 415 -35.08 20.87 -1.10
CA TYR A 415 -34.59 19.59 -0.63
C TYR A 415 -35.77 18.66 -0.30
N PRO A 416 -35.68 17.37 -0.62
CA PRO A 416 -36.66 16.38 -0.19
C PRO A 416 -36.80 16.43 1.33
N LYS A 417 -38.04 16.36 1.84
CA LYS A 417 -38.33 16.43 3.29
C LYS A 417 -37.59 15.39 4.15
N ALA A 418 -37.07 14.32 3.52
CA ALA A 418 -36.28 13.28 4.16
C ALA A 418 -34.85 13.71 4.52
N PHE A 419 -34.33 14.78 3.90
CA PHE A 419 -33.07 15.38 4.30
C PHE A 419 -33.35 16.42 5.40
N GLU A 420 -33.09 16.03 6.65
CA GLU A 420 -33.09 16.94 7.79
C GLU A 420 -31.86 17.85 7.67
N GLY A 421 -32.00 18.95 6.93
CA GLY A 421 -30.91 19.86 6.58
C GLY A 421 -30.75 19.97 5.06
N ARG A 422 -30.03 20.99 4.60
CA ARG A 422 -29.76 21.26 3.19
C ARG A 422 -28.34 20.81 2.85
N PRO A 423 -28.06 19.50 2.74
CA PRO A 423 -26.70 18.97 2.69
C PRO A 423 -25.93 19.33 1.40
N GLY A 424 -26.64 19.74 0.35
CA GLY A 424 -26.05 20.21 -0.90
C GLY A 424 -25.70 21.70 -0.90
N ASP A 425 -26.08 22.45 0.15
CA ASP A 425 -25.76 23.87 0.27
C ASP A 425 -24.29 24.00 0.67
N MET A 426 -23.63 24.98 0.08
CA MET A 426 -22.29 25.36 0.50
C MET A 426 -22.34 26.15 1.81
N ALA A 427 -21.27 26.04 2.59
CA ALA A 427 -21.10 26.74 3.86
C ALA A 427 -19.89 27.67 3.85
N ALA A 428 -18.83 27.30 3.13
CA ALA A 428 -17.68 28.16 2.92
C ALA A 428 -16.82 27.73 1.74
N LEU A 429 -16.07 28.67 1.20
CA LEU A 429 -14.92 28.44 0.32
C LEU A 429 -13.66 28.94 1.02
N ARG A 430 -12.62 28.09 1.09
CA ARG A 430 -11.29 28.51 1.58
C ARG A 430 -10.26 28.37 0.49
N TRP A 431 -9.49 29.43 0.30
CA TRP A 431 -8.30 29.42 -0.53
C TRP A 431 -7.07 29.36 0.37
N MET A 432 -6.26 28.33 0.20
CA MET A 432 -5.12 28.05 1.06
C MET A 432 -3.84 27.90 0.24
N LYS A 433 -2.70 28.08 0.91
CA LYS A 433 -1.38 27.87 0.33
C LYS A 433 -0.56 26.95 1.22
N SER A 434 0.08 25.97 0.60
CA SER A 434 1.02 25.04 1.22
C SER A 434 2.33 25.04 0.44
N ASP A 435 3.32 24.28 0.91
CA ASP A 435 4.56 24.03 0.18
C ASP A 435 4.34 23.24 -1.12
N ALA A 436 3.24 22.49 -1.23
CA ALA A 436 2.91 21.72 -2.44
C ALA A 436 2.18 22.55 -3.51
N GLY A 437 1.67 23.74 -3.15
CA GLY A 437 0.91 24.61 -4.04
C GLY A 437 -0.32 25.23 -3.39
N TYR A 438 -1.29 25.62 -4.21
CA TYR A 438 -2.53 26.24 -3.75
C TYR A 438 -3.63 25.21 -3.56
N ILE A 439 -4.58 25.48 -2.67
CA ILE A 439 -5.68 24.58 -2.34
C ILE A 439 -6.98 25.35 -2.33
N LEU A 440 -7.99 24.85 -3.04
CA LEU A 440 -9.38 25.24 -2.85
C LEU A 440 -10.05 24.21 -1.95
N GLU A 441 -10.52 24.61 -0.79
CA GLU A 441 -11.45 23.82 0.02
C GLU A 441 -12.87 24.36 -0.19
N ILE A 442 -13.80 23.45 -0.44
CA ILE A 442 -15.24 23.70 -0.54
C ILE A 442 -15.88 22.96 0.63
N GLN A 443 -16.45 23.71 1.57
CA GLN A 443 -17.16 23.18 2.73
C GLN A 443 -18.65 23.16 2.42
N MET A 444 -19.26 21.99 2.55
CA MET A 444 -20.71 21.78 2.48
C MET A 444 -21.35 21.93 3.87
N GLN A 445 -22.65 22.22 3.93
CA GLN A 445 -23.40 22.38 5.19
C GLN A 445 -23.54 21.09 6.01
N GLY A 446 -23.38 19.92 5.40
CA GLY A 446 -23.49 18.64 6.09
C GLY A 446 -22.60 17.55 5.50
N PRO A 447 -22.53 16.38 6.16
CA PRO A 447 -21.80 15.23 5.64
C PRO A 447 -22.31 14.82 4.25
N LEU A 448 -21.38 14.39 3.39
CA LEU A 448 -21.71 13.84 2.08
C LEU A 448 -22.21 12.40 2.26
N SER A 449 -23.41 12.10 1.76
CA SER A 449 -23.96 10.75 1.78
C SER A 449 -23.24 9.85 0.77
N THR A 450 -22.81 8.67 1.20
CA THR A 450 -22.15 7.66 0.34
C THR A 450 -23.11 6.57 -0.17
N VAL A 451 -24.40 6.67 0.17
CA VAL A 451 -25.42 5.66 -0.14
C VAL A 451 -26.31 6.14 -1.29
N TRP A 452 -26.39 5.34 -2.35
CA TRP A 452 -27.30 5.55 -3.49
C TRP A 452 -28.76 5.39 -3.05
N ASN A 453 -29.58 6.45 -3.18
CA ASN A 453 -30.99 6.42 -2.76
C ASN A 453 -31.93 7.19 -3.72
N PRO A 454 -32.21 6.63 -4.91
CA PRO A 454 -33.03 7.28 -5.95
C PRO A 454 -34.49 7.66 -5.62
N PRO A 455 -35.20 7.11 -4.60
CA PRO A 455 -36.59 7.48 -4.30
C PRO A 455 -36.82 8.93 -3.87
N HIS A 456 -35.78 9.70 -3.54
CA HIS A 456 -35.91 11.05 -3.02
C HIS A 456 -35.61 12.16 -4.04
N GLY A 457 -35.18 11.85 -5.27
CA GLY A 457 -35.16 12.84 -6.36
C GLY A 457 -34.04 13.91 -6.31
N LEU A 458 -33.01 13.71 -5.49
CA LEU A 458 -31.71 14.38 -5.58
C LEU A 458 -30.66 13.28 -5.71
N ASP A 459 -29.96 13.23 -6.83
CA ASP A 459 -29.19 12.04 -7.22
C ASP A 459 -27.67 12.29 -7.15
N HIS A 460 -27.19 13.41 -7.73
CA HIS A 460 -25.77 13.78 -7.68
C HIS A 460 -25.59 15.31 -7.61
N LEU A 461 -24.77 15.80 -6.66
CA LEU A 461 -24.32 17.19 -6.64
C LEU A 461 -23.18 17.37 -7.66
N ASN A 462 -23.25 18.36 -8.52
CA ASN A 462 -22.20 18.70 -9.47
C ASN A 462 -21.73 20.12 -9.15
N LEU A 463 -20.43 20.40 -9.14
CA LEU A 463 -19.91 21.76 -8.90
C LEU A 463 -19.21 22.23 -10.18
N GLN A 464 -19.65 23.30 -10.81
CA GLN A 464 -18.89 23.91 -11.90
C GLN A 464 -18.06 25.06 -11.34
N ILE A 465 -16.75 24.98 -11.52
CA ILE A 465 -15.81 25.96 -10.96
C ILE A 465 -15.17 26.72 -12.12
N GLN A 466 -15.39 28.03 -12.19
CA GLN A 466 -14.81 28.89 -13.21
C GLN A 466 -13.81 29.84 -12.58
N MET A 467 -12.60 29.87 -13.13
CA MET A 467 -11.48 30.69 -12.66
C MET A 467 -11.01 31.59 -13.80
N ASP A 468 -10.90 32.89 -13.59
CA ASP A 468 -10.44 33.80 -14.65
C ASP A 468 -8.93 33.60 -14.95
N GLY A 469 -8.56 33.53 -16.23
CA GLY A 469 -7.18 33.28 -16.69
C GLY A 469 -6.75 31.81 -16.73
N VAL A 470 -7.60 30.90 -16.23
CA VAL A 470 -7.45 29.44 -16.31
C VAL A 470 -8.68 28.91 -17.07
N ALA A 471 -8.55 27.80 -17.82
CA ALA A 471 -9.69 27.26 -18.57
C ALA A 471 -10.92 27.03 -17.68
N ARG A 472 -12.14 27.14 -18.23
CA ARG A 472 -13.39 26.79 -17.53
C ARG A 472 -13.32 25.35 -17.05
N LEU A 473 -13.58 25.11 -15.77
CA LEU A 473 -13.55 23.77 -15.19
C LEU A 473 -14.97 23.33 -14.91
N GLU A 474 -15.22 22.07 -15.20
CA GLU A 474 -16.47 21.42 -14.86
C GLU A 474 -16.13 20.23 -13.98
N TYR A 475 -16.74 20.18 -12.80
CA TYR A 475 -16.45 19.19 -11.80
C TYR A 475 -17.72 18.41 -11.47
N ARG A 476 -17.64 17.08 -11.55
CA ARG A 476 -18.78 16.20 -11.35
C ARG A 476 -18.48 15.27 -10.19
N LEU A 477 -19.35 15.24 -9.17
CA LEU A 477 -19.33 14.15 -8.20
C LEU A 477 -19.98 12.93 -8.86
N ASP A 478 -19.18 12.09 -9.48
CA ASP A 478 -19.63 10.79 -9.98
C ASP A 478 -19.39 9.74 -8.89
N GLY A 479 -20.48 9.21 -8.32
CA GLY A 479 -20.39 8.28 -7.20
C GLY A 479 -19.62 8.85 -6.00
N TRP A 480 -19.67 10.17 -5.82
CA TRP A 480 -19.04 10.93 -4.73
C TRP A 480 -17.51 10.94 -4.70
N ASN A 481 -16.86 10.51 -5.78
CA ASN A 481 -15.44 10.79 -6.02
C ASN A 481 -15.30 12.06 -6.86
N ALA A 482 -14.47 12.97 -6.34
CA ALA A 482 -14.12 14.21 -7.01
C ALA A 482 -13.25 13.92 -8.26
N SER A 483 -13.74 14.22 -9.46
CA SER A 483 -12.96 14.10 -10.71
C SER A 483 -13.19 15.31 -11.62
N GLY A 484 -12.14 15.72 -12.34
CA GLY A 484 -12.13 16.93 -13.18
C GLY A 484 -11.50 16.69 -14.55
N SER A 485 -11.80 17.58 -15.49
CA SER A 485 -11.37 17.50 -16.90
C SER A 485 -9.91 17.94 -17.14
N THR A 486 -9.22 18.46 -16.12
CA THR A 486 -7.82 18.92 -16.17
C THR A 486 -6.94 18.13 -15.19
N ALA A 487 -5.61 18.17 -15.40
CA ALA A 487 -4.60 17.41 -14.66
C ALA A 487 -4.31 17.95 -13.25
N TRP A 488 -5.34 18.08 -12.40
CA TRP A 488 -5.23 18.48 -11.00
C TRP A 488 -5.67 17.35 -10.08
N GLU A 489 -5.21 17.38 -8.82
CA GLU A 489 -5.58 16.40 -7.81
C GLU A 489 -6.78 16.90 -7.00
N TRP A 490 -7.82 16.07 -6.93
CA TRP A 490 -9.04 16.37 -6.18
C TRP A 490 -9.23 15.36 -5.06
N PHE A 491 -9.84 15.81 -3.95
CA PHE A 491 -10.06 14.97 -2.77
C PHE A 491 -11.42 15.25 -2.12
N THR A 492 -11.94 14.28 -1.38
CA THR A 492 -13.24 14.39 -0.70
C THR A 492 -13.17 13.80 0.71
N ASP A 493 -13.50 14.60 1.71
CA ASP A 493 -13.75 14.16 3.10
C ASP A 493 -15.27 14.18 3.34
N ALA A 494 -15.90 13.03 3.06
CA ALA A 494 -17.34 12.88 3.12
C ALA A 494 -17.93 13.07 4.54
N PRO A 495 -17.38 12.48 5.62
CA PRO A 495 -17.85 12.72 6.98
C PRO A 495 -17.87 14.20 7.39
N SER A 496 -16.88 14.98 6.98
CA SER A 496 -16.82 16.41 7.30
C SER A 496 -17.50 17.32 6.28
N GLY A 497 -17.98 16.77 5.16
CA GLY A 497 -18.60 17.55 4.08
C GLY A 497 -17.61 18.43 3.31
N LYS A 498 -16.36 18.00 3.10
CA LYS A 498 -15.33 18.84 2.46
C LYS A 498 -14.85 18.27 1.13
N VAL A 499 -14.62 19.15 0.17
CA VAL A 499 -14.01 18.85 -1.12
C VAL A 499 -12.77 19.71 -1.30
N TYR A 500 -11.68 19.12 -1.78
CA TYR A 500 -10.41 19.83 -1.99
C TYR A 500 -9.96 19.73 -3.45
N ALA A 501 -9.40 20.83 -3.96
CA ALA A 501 -8.67 20.87 -5.22
C ALA A 501 -7.24 21.38 -4.97
N LEU A 502 -6.23 20.60 -5.37
CA LEU A 502 -4.82 20.96 -5.24
C LEU A 502 -4.27 21.46 -6.58
N PHE A 503 -3.67 22.64 -6.56
CA PHE A 503 -3.09 23.31 -7.72
C PHE A 503 -1.56 23.34 -7.57
N PRO A 504 -0.79 22.83 -8.53
CA PRO A 504 0.66 22.81 -8.45
C PRO A 504 1.22 24.24 -8.45
N GLN A 505 2.29 24.47 -7.69
CA GLN A 505 2.90 25.80 -7.54
C GLN A 505 3.53 26.34 -8.84
N GLN A 506 4.03 25.46 -9.72
CA GLN A 506 4.84 25.87 -10.87
C GLN A 506 3.97 26.22 -12.09
N GLY A 507 4.03 27.47 -12.55
CA GLY A 507 3.29 27.94 -13.73
C GLY A 507 1.80 28.24 -13.50
N PHE A 508 1.30 28.08 -12.28
CA PHE A 508 -0.07 28.44 -11.91
C PHE A 508 -0.12 29.90 -11.46
N VAL A 509 -0.94 30.70 -12.15
CA VAL A 509 -1.26 32.08 -11.73
C VAL A 509 -2.57 32.01 -10.93
N PRO A 510 -2.60 32.43 -9.66
CA PRO A 510 -3.82 32.44 -8.86
C PRO A 510 -4.91 33.27 -9.55
N PRO A 511 -6.14 32.76 -9.64
CA PRO A 511 -7.21 33.47 -10.31
C PRO A 511 -7.67 34.67 -9.49
N HIS A 512 -8.01 35.77 -10.17
CA HIS A 512 -8.61 36.96 -9.53
C HIS A 512 -10.08 36.74 -9.15
N ARG A 513 -10.74 35.75 -9.76
CA ARG A 513 -12.14 35.42 -9.53
C ARG A 513 -12.35 33.90 -9.58
N ILE A 514 -13.11 33.38 -8.63
CA ILE A 514 -13.56 31.99 -8.58
C ILE A 514 -15.09 32.02 -8.54
N GLN A 515 -15.75 31.39 -9.51
CA GLN A 515 -17.19 31.16 -9.50
C GLN A 515 -17.44 29.68 -9.26
N VAL A 516 -18.27 29.32 -8.29
CA VAL A 516 -18.70 27.94 -8.04
C VAL A 516 -20.20 27.86 -8.32
N ARG A 517 -20.65 26.84 -9.05
CA ARG A 517 -22.06 26.61 -9.37
C ARG A 517 -22.46 25.20 -9.00
N THR A 518 -23.55 25.01 -8.27
CA THR A 518 -24.09 23.70 -7.92
C THR A 518 -25.10 23.22 -8.99
N TRP A 519 -25.06 21.94 -9.38
CA TRP A 519 -26.04 21.29 -10.28
C TRP A 519 -26.54 19.97 -9.70
N ASP A 520 -27.71 19.54 -10.16
CA ASP A 520 -28.18 18.16 -10.01
C ASP A 520 -27.88 17.39 -11.31
N SER A 521 -27.46 16.13 -11.20
CA SER A 521 -27.30 15.22 -12.35
C SER A 521 -28.24 14.04 -12.16
N ASP A 522 -28.90 13.61 -13.23
CA ASP A 522 -29.91 12.57 -13.10
C ASP A 522 -29.37 11.15 -13.04
N GLY A 523 -30.26 10.17 -12.85
CA GLY A 523 -29.94 8.74 -12.77
C GLY A 523 -29.25 8.13 -13.98
N SER A 524 -28.98 8.92 -15.04
CA SER A 524 -28.17 8.55 -16.21
C SER A 524 -26.85 9.33 -16.31
N GLY A 525 -26.57 10.20 -15.34
CA GLY A 525 -25.40 11.05 -15.32
C GLY A 525 -25.47 12.25 -16.25
N GLN A 526 -26.63 12.59 -16.81
CA GLN A 526 -26.76 13.79 -17.64
C GLN A 526 -27.03 15.00 -16.73
N PRO A 527 -26.27 16.11 -16.87
CA PRO A 527 -26.54 17.32 -16.11
C PRO A 527 -27.95 17.82 -16.41
N ARG A 528 -28.76 18.03 -15.38
CA ARG A 528 -30.01 18.78 -15.52
C ARG A 528 -29.72 20.23 -15.08
N PRO A 529 -29.96 21.24 -15.94
CA PRO A 529 -29.55 22.59 -15.62
C PRO A 529 -30.27 23.12 -14.38
N LEU A 530 -29.50 23.58 -13.38
CA LEU A 530 -30.02 24.28 -12.20
C LEU A 530 -29.98 25.82 -12.33
N SER A 531 -29.57 26.42 -13.46
CA SER A 531 -30.04 27.72 -14.04
C SER A 531 -29.21 28.22 -15.24
N ASN A 532 -29.70 29.30 -15.89
CA ASN A 532 -29.02 30.08 -16.94
C ASN A 532 -28.29 31.37 -16.44
N GLN A 533 -28.31 31.69 -15.14
CA GLN A 533 -27.63 32.87 -14.55
C GLN A 533 -27.11 32.51 -13.13
N PRO A 534 -25.78 32.41 -12.92
CA PRO A 534 -25.16 31.94 -11.67
C PRO A 534 -25.02 33.03 -10.60
N GLY A 535 -24.92 32.62 -9.32
CA GLY A 535 -24.35 33.44 -8.26
C GLY A 535 -22.87 33.72 -8.54
N ALA A 536 -22.46 34.98 -8.37
CA ALA A 536 -21.09 35.43 -8.61
C ALA A 536 -20.42 35.74 -7.28
N TYR A 537 -19.40 34.96 -6.91
CA TYR A 537 -18.51 35.29 -5.80
C TYR A 537 -17.35 36.13 -6.34
N GLU A 538 -17.24 37.35 -5.85
CA GLU A 538 -16.10 38.25 -6.09
C GLU A 538 -15.41 38.50 -4.76
N PHE A 539 -14.09 38.30 -4.71
CA PHE A 539 -13.26 38.86 -3.65
C PHE A 539 -13.33 40.38 -3.81
N GLN A 540 -14.27 41.05 -3.14
CA GLN A 540 -14.48 42.48 -3.30
C GLN A 540 -13.20 43.22 -2.90
N GLY A 541 -12.55 43.79 -3.91
CA GLY A 541 -11.23 44.40 -3.87
C GLY A 541 -10.98 45.20 -2.60
N ASN A 542 -10.27 44.58 -1.65
CA ASN A 542 -9.68 45.29 -0.54
C ASN A 542 -8.41 45.98 -1.07
N PRO A 543 -8.32 47.32 -1.08
CA PRO A 543 -7.14 48.05 -1.56
C PRO A 543 -5.83 47.66 -0.85
N LEU A 544 -5.91 47.05 0.34
CA LEU A 544 -4.74 46.51 1.06
C LEU A 544 -4.19 45.21 0.44
N ALA A 545 -5.04 44.41 -0.21
CA ALA A 545 -4.63 43.18 -0.90
C ALA A 545 -3.96 43.48 -2.25
N GLU A 546 -4.43 44.50 -2.98
CA GLU A 546 -3.78 45.00 -4.20
C GLU A 546 -2.41 45.63 -3.90
N LYS A 547 -2.32 46.40 -2.81
CA LYS A 547 -1.06 46.99 -2.37
C LYS A 547 -0.02 45.94 -1.95
N TRP A 548 -0.47 44.78 -1.44
CA TRP A 548 0.42 43.70 -1.01
C TRP A 548 0.93 42.83 -2.18
N MET A 549 0.11 42.62 -3.22
CA MET A 549 0.53 41.94 -4.46
C MET A 549 1.61 42.73 -5.22
N ASP A 550 1.53 44.06 -5.21
CA ASP A 550 2.56 44.94 -5.81
C ASP A 550 3.82 45.07 -4.93
N GLU A 551 3.68 45.06 -3.60
CA GLU A 551 4.83 45.19 -2.68
C GLU A 551 5.66 43.90 -2.52
N ALA A 552 5.08 42.72 -2.74
CA ALA A 552 5.77 41.43 -2.60
C ALA A 552 6.66 41.06 -3.82
N VAL A 553 6.50 41.74 -4.96
CA VAL A 553 7.28 41.50 -6.20
C VAL A 553 8.54 42.38 -6.29
N LEU A 554 8.69 43.40 -5.42
CA LEU A 554 9.78 44.40 -5.51
C LEU A 554 10.72 44.49 -4.31
N ARG A 555 10.90 43.42 -3.52
CA ARG A 555 12.03 43.33 -2.58
C ARG A 555 12.84 42.05 -2.79
N THR A 556 13.75 42.17 -3.75
CA THR A 556 14.89 41.28 -4.02
C THR A 556 15.78 41.09 -2.78
N ILE A 557 16.27 39.86 -2.59
CA ILE A 557 17.55 39.60 -1.90
C ILE A 557 18.67 39.88 -2.93
N PRO A 558 19.81 40.43 -2.48
CA PRO A 558 20.12 41.87 -2.41
C PRO A 558 20.25 42.56 -3.78
#